data_AF-A0A0C2DVZ4-F1
#
_entry.id   AF-A0A0C2DVZ4-F1
#
_cell.length_a   1.000
_cell.length_b   1.000
_cell.length_c   1.000
_cell.angle_alpha   90.00
_cell.angle_beta   90.00
_cell.angle_gamma   90.00
#
_symmetry.space_group_name_H-M   'P 1'
#
loop_
_entity.id
_entity.type
_entity.pdbx_description
1 polymer ?
#
loop_
_entity_poly.entity_id
_entity_poly.type
_entity_poly.pdbx_seq_one_letter_code
_entity_poly.pdbx_strand_id
1 'polypeptide(L)'
;MFKEFAKGLSITFKHLLPGHSTTVQYPHVKLTPSERYRGLHRLVPTQDREKCVACYLCPTVCPAKCITVESAENDKGEKYPKVYTIDMLRCIFCGYCVEACPVEALEMTGEYELANYRRSDFEFTKERLLR
;
A
#
# COMPACT_ATOMS: atom_id res chain seq x y z
N MET A 1 -33.34 -30.81 25.27
CA MET A 1 -33.47 -29.36 25.04
C MET A 1 -32.66 -28.54 26.04
N PHE A 2 -32.97 -28.57 27.35
CA PHE A 2 -32.28 -27.74 28.35
C PHE A 2 -30.77 -28.06 28.56
N LYS A 3 -30.36 -29.33 28.43
CA LYS A 3 -28.94 -29.73 28.52
C LYS A 3 -28.05 -29.09 27.46
N GLU A 4 -28.55 -28.95 26.24
CA GLU A 4 -27.81 -28.31 25.14
C GLU A 4 -27.68 -26.80 25.35
N PHE A 5 -28.72 -26.15 25.91
CA PHE A 5 -28.64 -24.74 26.31
C PHE A 5 -27.59 -24.50 27.40
N ALA A 6 -27.58 -25.32 28.45
CA ALA A 6 -26.58 -25.21 29.51
C ALA A 6 -25.14 -25.43 29.00
N LYS A 7 -24.95 -26.38 28.07
CA LYS A 7 -23.67 -26.62 27.41
C LYS A 7 -23.21 -25.42 26.57
N GLY A 8 -24.12 -24.76 25.86
CA GLY A 8 -23.85 -23.53 25.13
C GLY A 8 -23.45 -22.37 26.06
N LEU A 9 -24.21 -22.13 27.12
CA LEU A 9 -23.88 -21.09 28.11
C LEU A 9 -22.51 -21.32 28.77
N SER A 10 -22.14 -22.58 29.03
CA SER A 10 -20.82 -22.90 29.60
C SER A 10 -19.66 -22.43 28.72
N ILE A 11 -19.80 -22.52 27.39
CA ILE A 11 -18.80 -22.01 26.45
C ILE A 11 -18.74 -20.48 26.52
N THR A 12 -19.90 -19.80 26.53
CA THR A 12 -19.96 -18.34 26.68
C THR A 12 -19.31 -17.87 27.98
N PHE A 13 -19.57 -18.53 29.11
CA PHE A 13 -18.94 -18.21 30.39
C PHE A 13 -17.43 -18.41 30.38
N LYS A 14 -16.89 -19.39 29.64
CA LYS A 14 -15.43 -19.54 29.48
C LYS A 14 -14.83 -18.33 28.76
N HIS A 15 -15.47 -17.86 27.69
CA HIS A 15 -14.98 -16.69 26.96
C HIS A 15 -15.12 -15.36 27.72
N LEU A 16 -15.94 -15.30 28.78
CA LEU A 16 -16.02 -14.14 29.68
C LEU A 16 -14.81 -14.02 30.63
N LEU A 17 -14.06 -15.10 30.84
CA LEU A 17 -12.88 -15.08 31.71
C LEU A 17 -11.71 -14.33 31.05
N PRO A 18 -10.88 -13.62 31.84
CA PRO A 18 -9.68 -12.94 31.32
C PRO A 18 -8.74 -13.91 30.59
N GLY A 19 -8.16 -13.45 29.48
CA GLY A 19 -7.21 -14.24 28.66
C GLY A 19 -7.78 -14.80 27.36
N HIS A 20 -9.10 -14.72 27.15
CA HIS A 20 -9.74 -15.13 25.89
C HIS A 20 -9.95 -13.99 24.88
N SER A 21 -9.52 -12.76 25.22
CA SER A 21 -9.62 -11.60 24.32
C SER A 21 -8.41 -11.55 23.39
N THR A 22 -8.67 -11.43 22.08
CA THR A 22 -7.66 -11.20 21.02
C THR A 22 -7.54 -9.71 20.67
N THR A 23 -8.12 -8.81 21.48
CA THR A 23 -8.15 -7.38 21.18
C THR A 23 -6.75 -6.76 21.27
N VAL A 24 -6.41 -5.92 20.29
CA VAL A 24 -5.19 -5.10 20.29
C VAL A 24 -5.56 -3.65 20.60
N GLN A 25 -4.78 -3.00 21.47
CA GLN A 25 -5.01 -1.62 21.90
C GLN A 25 -4.44 -0.61 20.88
N TYR A 26 -5.10 -0.48 19.72
CA TYR A 26 -4.77 0.54 18.73
C TYR A 26 -5.10 1.95 19.27
N PRO A 27 -4.25 2.98 19.05
CA PRO A 27 -3.05 3.02 18.21
C PRO A 27 -1.73 2.68 18.94
N HIS A 28 -1.76 2.40 20.24
CA HIS A 28 -0.56 2.17 21.05
C HIS A 28 0.16 0.86 20.71
N VAL A 29 -0.61 -0.19 20.41
CA VAL A 29 -0.10 -1.46 19.90
C VAL A 29 -0.65 -1.66 18.50
N LYS A 30 0.24 -1.87 17.54
CA LYS A 30 -0.10 -2.10 16.13
C LYS A 30 0.18 -3.55 15.75
N LEU A 31 -0.64 -4.08 14.84
CA LEU A 31 -0.33 -5.37 14.21
C LEU A 31 0.82 -5.18 13.23
N THR A 32 1.78 -6.10 13.26
CA THR A 32 2.86 -6.15 12.28
C THR A 32 2.34 -6.80 11.00
N PRO A 33 2.25 -6.07 9.88
CA PRO A 33 1.88 -6.66 8.60
C PRO A 33 2.95 -7.67 8.16
N SER A 34 2.58 -8.59 7.27
CA SER A 34 3.54 -9.52 6.68
C SER A 34 4.51 -8.79 5.74
N GLU A 35 5.68 -9.39 5.46
CA GLU A 35 6.68 -8.80 4.55
C GLU A 35 6.14 -8.56 3.13
N ARG A 36 5.12 -9.32 2.71
CA ARG A 36 4.48 -9.20 1.39
C ARG A 36 3.22 -8.34 1.41
N TYR A 37 2.99 -7.59 2.49
CA TYR A 37 1.85 -6.72 2.61
C TYR A 37 1.87 -5.64 1.52
N ARG A 38 0.68 -5.33 1.00
CA ARG A 38 0.49 -4.37 -0.09
C ARG A 38 -0.10 -3.08 0.46
N GLY A 39 0.75 -2.25 1.06
CA GLY A 39 0.39 -0.94 1.61
C GLY A 39 0.69 0.22 0.64
N LEU A 40 1.21 1.32 1.19
CA LEU A 40 1.54 2.50 0.41
C LEU A 40 2.60 2.22 -0.66
N HIS A 41 2.39 2.75 -1.86
CA HIS A 41 3.36 2.71 -2.95
C HIS A 41 4.54 3.64 -2.63
N ARG A 42 5.77 3.17 -2.88
CA ARG A 42 7.00 3.96 -2.74
C ARG A 42 7.84 3.83 -4.00
N LEU A 43 8.35 4.95 -4.50
CA LEU A 43 9.36 4.99 -5.54
C LEU A 43 10.74 4.79 -4.89
N VAL A 44 11.51 3.86 -5.43
CA VAL A 44 12.82 3.51 -4.87
C VAL A 44 13.85 4.59 -5.27
N PRO A 45 14.49 5.27 -4.30
CA PRO A 45 15.54 6.23 -4.58
C PRO A 45 16.85 5.53 -4.97
N THR A 46 17.68 6.24 -5.73
CA THR A 46 19.10 5.97 -6.02
C THR A 46 19.92 7.15 -5.49
N GLN A 47 21.25 7.11 -5.61
CA GLN A 47 22.15 8.17 -5.10
C GLN A 47 21.74 9.59 -5.54
N ASP A 48 21.35 9.78 -6.80
CA ASP A 48 21.08 11.11 -7.36
C ASP A 48 19.62 11.31 -7.84
N ARG A 49 18.82 10.25 -7.95
CA ARG A 49 17.47 10.26 -8.56
C ARG A 49 16.67 8.99 -8.25
N GLU A 50 15.41 8.93 -8.67
CA GLU A 50 14.59 7.72 -8.67
C GLU A 50 15.12 6.64 -9.63
N LYS A 51 14.93 5.36 -9.28
CA LYS A 51 15.24 4.21 -10.17
C LYS A 51 14.38 4.16 -11.45
N CYS A 52 13.26 4.88 -11.47
CA CYS A 52 12.30 4.81 -12.57
C CYS A 52 12.87 5.38 -13.88
N VAL A 53 12.71 4.63 -14.96
CA VAL A 53 13.14 4.99 -16.33
C VAL A 53 12.00 5.42 -17.24
N ALA A 54 10.80 5.63 -16.68
CA ALA A 54 9.58 5.98 -17.42
C ALA A 54 9.34 5.09 -18.66
N CYS A 55 9.32 3.77 -18.45
CA CYS A 55 9.04 2.75 -19.47
C CYS A 55 7.53 2.55 -19.74
N TYR A 56 6.66 3.18 -18.96
CA TYR A 56 5.19 3.11 -19.09
C TYR A 56 4.55 1.72 -18.88
N LEU A 57 5.28 0.72 -18.36
CA LEU A 57 4.70 -0.59 -18.05
C LEU A 57 3.70 -0.54 -16.88
N CYS A 58 4.02 0.21 -15.81
CA CYS A 58 3.14 0.36 -14.64
C CYS A 58 1.76 0.98 -14.96
N PRO A 59 1.62 2.09 -15.71
CA PRO A 59 0.29 2.60 -16.10
C PRO A 59 -0.42 1.66 -17.09
N THR A 60 0.34 0.93 -17.91
CA THR A 60 -0.23 -0.04 -18.87
C THR A 60 -0.86 -1.23 -18.16
N VAL A 61 -0.16 -1.83 -17.19
CA VAL A 61 -0.65 -3.00 -16.44
C VAL A 61 -1.71 -2.64 -15.39
N CYS A 62 -1.76 -1.37 -14.95
CA CYS A 62 -2.69 -0.94 -13.90
C CYS A 62 -4.15 -1.21 -14.33
N PRO A 63 -4.90 -2.07 -13.61
CA PRO A 63 -6.27 -2.40 -13.98
C PRO A 63 -7.22 -1.22 -13.74
N ALA A 64 -6.92 -0.38 -12.74
CA ALA A 64 -7.73 0.79 -12.39
C ALA A 64 -7.32 2.07 -13.15
N LYS A 65 -6.29 2.01 -14.00
CA LYS A 65 -5.75 3.16 -14.75
C LYS A 65 -5.54 4.41 -13.87
N CYS A 66 -4.95 4.21 -12.69
CA CYS A 66 -4.75 5.26 -11.69
C CYS A 66 -3.34 5.88 -11.69
N ILE A 67 -2.44 5.41 -12.56
CA ILE A 67 -1.05 5.89 -12.62
C ILE A 67 -0.89 6.79 -13.84
N THR A 68 -0.35 7.99 -13.64
CA THR A 68 0.03 8.92 -14.72
C THR A 68 1.55 9.07 -14.73
N VAL A 69 2.15 8.93 -15.91
CA VAL A 69 3.60 9.07 -16.11
C VAL A 69 3.83 10.01 -17.28
N GLU A 70 4.73 10.98 -17.12
CA GLU A 70 5.29 11.76 -18.22
C GLU A 70 6.81 11.70 -18.16
N SER A 71 7.45 11.41 -19.29
CA SER A 71 8.89 11.25 -19.38
C SER A 71 9.60 12.51 -19.84
N ALA A 72 10.79 12.74 -19.32
CA ALA A 72 11.76 13.68 -19.86
C ALA A 72 13.14 13.01 -19.97
N GLU A 73 14.08 13.69 -20.63
CA GLU A 73 15.47 13.26 -20.79
C GLU A 73 16.38 14.28 -20.13
N ASN A 74 17.46 13.80 -19.50
CA ASN A 74 18.50 14.65 -18.94
C ASN A 74 19.60 14.95 -19.98
N ASP A 75 20.57 15.78 -19.61
CA ASP A 75 21.69 16.16 -20.50
C ASP A 75 22.57 14.99 -20.95
N LYS A 76 22.46 13.84 -20.28
CA LYS A 76 23.16 12.59 -20.62
C LYS A 76 22.33 11.65 -21.51
N GLY A 77 21.12 12.06 -21.90
CA GLY A 77 20.18 11.25 -22.69
C GLY A 77 19.45 10.16 -21.88
N GLU A 78 19.53 10.19 -20.55
CA GLU A 78 18.84 9.22 -19.70
C GLU A 78 17.40 9.65 -19.46
N LYS A 79 16.47 8.72 -19.72
CA LYS A 79 15.04 8.93 -19.51
C LYS A 79 14.68 8.88 -18.02
N TYR A 80 13.79 9.77 -17.58
CA TYR A 80 13.29 9.84 -16.20
C TYR A 80 11.81 10.23 -16.17
N PRO A 81 11.05 9.89 -15.11
CA PRO A 81 9.68 10.38 -14.95
C PRO A 81 9.70 11.84 -14.48
N LYS A 82 9.41 12.77 -15.38
CA LYS A 82 9.15 14.17 -15.02
C LYS A 82 7.91 14.28 -14.14
N VAL A 83 6.85 13.56 -14.53
CA VAL A 83 5.62 13.41 -13.75
C VAL A 83 5.43 11.94 -13.44
N TYR A 84 5.13 11.66 -12.18
CA TYR A 84 4.68 10.34 -11.74
C TYR A 84 3.62 10.57 -10.67
N THR A 85 2.36 10.24 -10.96
CA THR A 85 1.27 10.38 -9.98
C THR A 85 0.47 9.09 -9.87
N ILE A 86 -0.02 8.80 -8.66
CA ILE A 86 -0.95 7.70 -8.40
C ILE A 86 -2.20 8.28 -7.72
N ASP A 87 -3.36 8.08 -8.32
CA ASP A 87 -4.66 8.35 -7.69
C ASP A 87 -5.01 7.20 -6.72
N MET A 88 -4.83 7.47 -5.43
CA MET A 88 -5.07 6.49 -4.36
C MET A 88 -6.56 6.23 -4.11
N LEU A 89 -7.48 7.06 -4.62
CA LEU A 89 -8.92 6.77 -4.56
C LEU A 89 -9.36 5.75 -5.60
N ARG A 90 -8.57 5.58 -6.67
CA ARG A 90 -8.82 4.57 -7.72
C ARG A 90 -7.98 3.31 -7.56
N CYS A 91 -6.82 3.41 -6.90
CA CYS A 91 -5.94 2.28 -6.74
C CYS A 91 -6.60 1.13 -5.96
N ILE A 92 -6.46 -0.10 -6.46
CA ILE A 92 -7.01 -1.31 -5.84
C ILE A 92 -5.95 -2.14 -5.08
N PHE A 93 -4.73 -1.61 -4.93
CA PHE A 93 -3.63 -2.24 -4.16
C PHE A 93 -3.30 -3.69 -4.59
N CYS A 94 -3.44 -3.98 -5.89
CA CYS A 94 -3.20 -5.32 -6.44
C CYS A 94 -1.70 -5.70 -6.51
N GLY A 95 -0.80 -4.72 -6.64
CA GLY A 95 0.65 -4.94 -6.75
C GLY A 95 1.19 -5.20 -8.16
N TYR A 96 0.34 -5.23 -9.21
CA TYR A 96 0.81 -5.48 -10.58
C TYR A 96 1.82 -4.46 -11.09
N CYS A 97 1.73 -3.22 -10.61
CA CYS A 97 2.70 -2.17 -10.97
C CYS A 97 4.10 -2.44 -10.41
N VAL A 98 4.22 -3.13 -9.26
CA VAL A 98 5.49 -3.57 -8.67
C VAL A 98 6.05 -4.74 -9.47
N GLU A 99 5.23 -5.76 -9.73
CA GLU A 99 5.65 -6.97 -10.45
C GLU A 99 6.03 -6.68 -11.91
N ALA A 100 5.34 -5.75 -12.57
CA ALA A 100 5.62 -5.38 -13.95
C ALA A 100 6.83 -4.44 -14.11
N CYS A 101 7.39 -3.90 -13.02
CA CYS A 101 8.48 -2.94 -13.11
C CYS A 101 9.81 -3.67 -13.42
N PRO A 102 10.43 -3.44 -14.60
CA PRO A 102 11.62 -4.20 -15.00
C PRO A 102 12.89 -3.80 -14.23
N VAL A 103 12.85 -2.67 -13.52
CA VAL A 103 13.99 -2.10 -12.78
C VAL A 103 13.67 -1.94 -11.28
N GLU A 104 12.57 -2.54 -10.82
CA GLU A 104 12.14 -2.50 -9.41
C GLU A 104 12.10 -1.07 -8.84
N ALA A 105 11.61 -0.13 -9.63
CA ALA A 105 11.55 1.28 -9.26
C ALA A 105 10.36 1.64 -8.37
N LEU A 106 9.38 0.76 -8.26
CA LEU A 106 8.19 0.93 -7.43
C LEU A 106 8.03 -0.29 -6.53
N GLU A 107 7.80 -0.05 -5.25
CA GLU A 107 7.52 -1.09 -4.26
C GLU A 107 6.27 -0.74 -3.45
N MET A 108 5.73 -1.72 -2.71
CA MET A 108 4.66 -1.51 -1.76
C MET A 108 5.21 -1.71 -0.34
N THR A 109 4.92 -0.75 0.52
CA THR A 109 5.41 -0.72 1.90
C THR A 109 4.41 -1.39 2.85
N GLY A 110 4.81 -1.53 4.12
CA GLY A 110 3.94 -1.96 5.21
C GLY A 110 2.95 -0.89 5.68
N GLU A 111 3.00 0.34 5.16
CA GLU A 111 2.17 1.45 5.62
C GLU A 111 0.71 1.27 5.17
N TYR A 112 -0.19 1.17 6.14
CA TYR A 112 -1.64 0.99 5.91
C TYR A 112 -2.50 2.17 6.40
N GLU A 113 -1.91 3.11 7.14
CA GLU A 113 -2.61 4.26 7.73
C GLU A 113 -2.67 5.43 6.73
N LEU A 114 -3.39 5.24 5.63
CA LEU A 114 -3.37 6.18 4.48
C LEU A 114 -4.52 7.19 4.46
N ALA A 115 -5.27 7.30 5.56
CA ALA A 115 -6.41 8.20 5.66
C ALA A 115 -5.95 9.67 5.54
N ASN A 116 -6.66 10.44 4.70
CA ASN A 116 -6.47 11.87 4.54
C ASN A 116 -7.83 12.58 4.53
N TYR A 117 -7.85 13.91 4.66
CA TYR A 117 -9.07 14.68 4.87
C TYR A 117 -9.73 15.14 3.56
N ARG A 118 -8.96 15.43 2.51
CA ARG A 118 -9.48 15.96 1.24
C ARG A 118 -9.18 15.00 0.10
N ARG A 119 -10.04 15.01 -0.93
CA ARG A 119 -9.83 14.20 -2.15
C ARG A 119 -8.49 14.50 -2.83
N SER A 120 -8.09 15.77 -2.88
CA SER A 120 -6.80 16.20 -3.43
C SER A 120 -5.60 15.55 -2.73
N ASP A 121 -5.74 15.21 -1.45
CA ASP A 121 -4.66 14.61 -0.66
C ASP A 121 -4.43 13.14 -1.04
N PHE A 122 -5.29 12.55 -1.89
CA PHE A 122 -5.14 11.19 -2.40
C PHE A 122 -4.49 11.12 -3.79
N GLU A 123 -4.14 12.26 -4.38
CA GLU A 123 -3.27 12.29 -5.55
C GLU A 123 -1.81 12.33 -5.10
N PHE A 124 -1.15 11.17 -5.17
CA PHE A 124 0.21 11.01 -4.66
C PHE A 124 1.19 11.35 -5.76
N THR A 125 1.90 12.47 -5.61
CA THR A 125 2.92 12.93 -6.57
C THR A 125 4.25 12.20 -6.39
N LYS A 126 5.14 12.35 -7.36
CA LYS A 126 6.48 11.75 -7.38
C LYS A 126 7.24 12.04 -6.08
N GLU A 127 7.18 13.28 -5.62
CA GLU A 127 7.87 13.77 -4.42
C GLU A 127 7.33 13.12 -3.15
N ARG A 128 6.03 12.79 -3.12
CA ARG A 128 5.42 12.08 -2.00
C ARG A 128 5.77 10.60 -2.01
N LEU A 129 5.84 10.00 -3.19
CA LEU A 129 6.17 8.59 -3.37
C LEU A 129 7.66 8.29 -3.12
N LEU A 130 8.55 9.28 -3.21
CA LEU A 130 9.98 9.13 -2.95
C LEU A 130 10.37 9.17 -1.45
N ARG A 131 9.39 9.30 -0.56
CA ARG A 131 9.60 9.38 0.89
C ARG A 131 9.63 8.02 1.56
#